data_AF-A0A2V1DSR0-F1
#
_entry.id   AF-A0A2V1DSR0-F1
#
_cell.length_a   1.000
_cell.length_b   1.000
_cell.length_c   1.000
_cell.angle_alpha   90.00
_cell.angle_beta   90.00
_cell.angle_gamma   90.00
#
_symmetry.space_group_name_H-M   'P 1'
#
loop_
_entity.id
_entity.type
_entity.pdbx_description
1 polymer ?
#
loop_
_entity_poly.entity_id
_entity_poly.type
_entity_poly.pdbx_seq_one_letter_code
_entity_poly.pdbx_strand_id
1 'polypeptide(L)'
;MARKLRVEHYRRGYPRLAAFLNLDPNFTVFKRFDNLHIRVLLEQQDRLYELQQQLEECDDAETIQLNLSSRRQDGNQTRRELLQRIKAELTDYDNSILRFHQMVALPEARKRHLYSVHNWVNGNKPVVRSENNPFQEAITSEDYIAMHAEVADRAGLELVLDHFVQSFPRLARFVSSLQYRLITSCKNADTGHQ
;
A
#
# COMPACT_ATOMS: atom_id res chain seq x y z
N MET A 1 -32.31 -1.20 0.15
CA MET A 1 -31.69 -1.43 -1.18
C MET A 1 -31.46 -0.08 -1.86
N ALA A 2 -30.21 0.37 -2.00
CA ALA A 2 -29.91 1.65 -2.64
C ALA A 2 -30.23 1.58 -4.14
N ARG A 3 -31.03 2.52 -4.65
CA ARG A 3 -31.33 2.67 -6.08
C ARG A 3 -30.01 2.80 -6.84
N LYS A 4 -29.63 1.83 -7.67
CA LYS A 4 -28.52 1.99 -8.63
C LYS A 4 -28.90 3.16 -9.56
N LEU A 5 -28.36 4.34 -9.28
CA LEU A 5 -28.51 5.50 -10.15
C LEU A 5 -27.75 5.20 -11.43
N ARG A 6 -28.38 5.42 -12.58
CA ARG A 6 -27.68 5.29 -13.86
C ARG A 6 -26.52 6.31 -13.92
N VAL A 7 -25.43 5.97 -14.60
CA VAL A 7 -24.22 6.80 -14.68
C VAL A 7 -24.54 8.21 -15.21
N GLU A 8 -25.53 8.34 -16.09
CA GLU A 8 -25.93 9.62 -16.69
C GLU A 8 -26.53 10.61 -15.68
N HIS A 9 -27.03 10.14 -14.54
CA HIS A 9 -27.55 11.00 -13.47
C HIS A 9 -26.44 11.76 -12.73
N TYR A 10 -25.19 11.32 -12.84
CA TYR A 10 -24.06 12.02 -12.24
C TYR A 10 -23.60 13.19 -13.11
N ARG A 11 -23.20 14.29 -12.46
CA ARG A 11 -22.65 15.48 -13.13
C ARG A 11 -21.42 15.09 -13.95
N ARG A 12 -21.32 15.64 -15.18
CA ARG A 12 -20.13 15.47 -16.04
C ARG A 12 -18.85 15.88 -15.28
N GLY A 13 -17.74 15.22 -15.58
CA GLY A 13 -16.50 15.37 -14.82
C GLY A 13 -16.12 14.10 -14.06
N TYR A 14 -15.28 14.28 -13.05
CA TYR A 14 -14.97 13.28 -12.04
C TYR A 14 -16.18 12.57 -11.40
N PRO A 15 -17.32 13.24 -11.08
CA PRO A 15 -18.46 12.55 -10.47
C PRO A 15 -19.01 11.43 -11.35
N ARG A 16 -19.13 11.67 -12.66
CA ARG A 16 -19.59 10.69 -13.63
C ARG A 16 -18.53 9.62 -13.92
N LEU A 17 -17.26 9.99 -13.98
CA LEU A 17 -16.16 9.03 -14.12
C LEU A 17 -16.11 8.07 -12.93
N ALA A 18 -16.21 8.58 -11.70
CA ALA A 18 -16.25 7.75 -10.49
C ALA A 18 -17.46 6.80 -10.50
N ALA A 19 -18.64 7.30 -10.89
CA ALA A 19 -19.83 6.47 -11.05
C ALA A 19 -19.67 5.38 -12.12
N PHE A 20 -18.96 5.68 -13.21
CA PHE A 20 -18.65 4.71 -14.26
C PHE A 20 -17.64 3.64 -13.78
N LEU A 21 -16.53 4.04 -13.16
CA LEU A 21 -15.54 3.10 -12.64
C LEU A 21 -16.13 2.19 -11.56
N ASN A 22 -17.11 2.67 -10.79
CA ASN A 22 -17.82 1.90 -9.77
C ASN A 22 -19.04 1.13 -10.32
N LEU A 23 -19.30 1.16 -11.63
CA LEU A 23 -20.46 0.51 -12.23
C LEU A 23 -20.36 -1.02 -12.17
N ASP A 24 -19.15 -1.54 -12.39
CA ASP A 24 -18.81 -2.95 -12.42
C ASP A 24 -17.43 -3.16 -11.78
N PRO A 25 -17.23 -4.20 -10.94
CA PRO A 25 -15.92 -4.48 -10.34
C PRO A 25 -14.77 -4.62 -11.35
N ASN A 26 -15.08 -5.03 -12.59
CA ASN A 26 -14.10 -5.12 -13.67
C ASN A 26 -13.65 -3.76 -14.21
N PHE A 27 -14.43 -2.69 -13.98
CA PHE A 27 -14.08 -1.32 -14.36
C PHE A 27 -13.40 -0.53 -13.24
N THR A 28 -13.39 -1.06 -12.02
CA THR A 28 -12.67 -0.48 -10.88
C THR A 28 -11.17 -0.75 -11.01
N VAL A 29 -10.54 -0.06 -11.94
CA VAL A 29 -9.12 -0.23 -12.30
C VAL A 29 -8.29 0.99 -11.94
N PHE A 30 -7.05 0.76 -11.50
CA PHE A 30 -6.11 1.82 -11.14
C PHE A 30 -4.70 1.45 -11.58
N LYS A 31 -3.89 2.47 -11.87
CA LYS A 31 -2.45 2.30 -12.10
C LYS A 31 -1.74 2.07 -10.77
N ARG A 32 -0.89 1.05 -10.69
CA ARG A 32 -0.14 0.66 -9.50
C ARG A 32 1.16 1.44 -9.33
N PHE A 33 1.73 1.99 -10.41
CA PHE A 33 2.96 2.81 -10.41
C PHE A 33 4.20 2.07 -9.90
N ASP A 34 4.42 0.84 -10.38
CA ASP A 34 5.46 -0.08 -9.89
C ASP A 34 6.86 0.56 -9.85
N ASN A 35 7.26 1.23 -10.94
CA ASN A 35 8.56 1.86 -11.01
C ASN A 35 8.73 2.97 -9.96
N LEU A 36 7.70 3.75 -9.67
CA LEU A 36 7.77 4.80 -8.65
C LEU A 36 7.87 4.21 -7.26
N HIS A 37 7.10 3.16 -6.96
CA HIS A 37 7.21 2.44 -5.69
C HIS A 37 8.61 1.86 -5.49
N ILE A 38 9.15 1.17 -6.50
CA ILE A 38 10.50 0.59 -6.43
C ILE A 38 11.55 1.68 -6.22
N ARG A 39 11.44 2.83 -6.92
CA ARG A 39 12.39 3.94 -6.74
C ARG A 39 12.38 4.53 -5.33
N VAL A 40 11.21 4.67 -4.72
CA VAL A 40 11.09 5.12 -3.32
C VAL A 40 11.70 4.09 -2.37
N LEU A 41 11.43 2.81 -2.58
CA LEU A 41 12.00 1.73 -1.77
C LEU A 41 13.53 1.69 -1.84
N LEU A 42 14.11 1.88 -3.03
CA LEU A 42 15.56 1.94 -3.23
C LEU A 42 16.19 3.14 -2.51
N GLU A 43 15.52 4.30 -2.50
CA GLU A 43 15.99 5.49 -1.78
C GLU A 43 15.96 5.29 -0.25
N GLN A 44 14.88 4.70 0.28
CA GLN A 44 14.78 4.35 1.70
C GLN A 44 15.84 3.32 2.11
N GLN A 45 16.11 2.33 1.25
CA GLN A 45 17.13 1.31 1.48
C GLN A 45 18.53 1.93 1.59
N ASP A 46 18.87 2.86 0.70
CA ASP A 46 20.15 3.57 0.72
C ASP A 46 20.30 4.42 1.99
N ARG A 47 19.25 5.15 2.37
CA ARG A 47 19.25 5.93 3.61
C ARG A 47 19.43 5.06 4.85
N LEU A 48 18.83 3.87 4.89
CA LEU A 48 19.06 2.90 5.97
C LEU A 48 20.52 2.45 6.01
N TYR A 49 21.16 2.27 4.85
CA TYR A 49 22.58 1.92 4.76
C TYR A 49 23.48 3.04 5.32
N GLU A 50 23.20 4.31 4.98
CA GLU A 50 23.91 5.46 5.55
C GLU A 50 23.79 5.52 7.08
N LEU A 51 22.58 5.32 7.60
CA LEU A 51 22.32 5.32 9.05
C LEU A 51 22.99 4.14 9.75
N GLN A 52 23.02 2.97 9.11
CA GLN A 52 23.71 1.80 9.61
C GLN A 52 25.22 2.07 9.72
N GLN A 53 25.83 2.60 8.67
CA GLN A 53 27.25 2.95 8.68
C GLN A 53 27.58 3.96 9.78
N GLN A 54 26.76 5.01 9.93
CA GLN A 54 26.95 5.99 11.01
C GLN A 54 26.85 5.37 12.41
N LEU A 55 25.97 4.37 12.59
CA LEU A 55 25.85 3.65 13.85
C LEU A 55 27.07 2.76 14.12
N GLU A 56 27.54 2.04 13.10
CA GLU A 56 28.76 1.21 13.19
C GLU A 56 29.98 2.07 13.54
N GLU A 57 30.17 3.21 12.88
CA GLU A 57 31.24 4.16 13.19
C GLU A 57 31.12 4.72 14.63
N CYS A 58 29.90 4.98 15.11
CA CYS A 58 29.64 5.43 16.47
C CYS A 58 29.93 4.34 17.52
N ASP A 59 29.75 3.07 17.17
CA ASP A 59 30.04 1.93 18.03
C ASP A 59 31.55 1.65 18.06
N ASP A 60 32.22 1.73 16.92
CA ASP A 60 33.68 1.55 16.79
C ASP A 60 34.47 2.65 17.53
N ALA A 61 33.92 3.87 17.60
CA ALA A 61 34.52 4.98 18.33
C ALA A 61 34.32 4.91 19.85
N GLU A 62 33.50 3.98 20.36
CA GLU A 62 33.19 3.88 21.79
C GLU A 62 34.33 3.25 22.58
N THR A 63 34.82 3.99 23.58
CA THR A 63 35.92 3.52 24.42
C THR A 63 35.44 2.86 25.72
N ILE A 64 34.20 3.14 26.14
CA ILE A 64 33.64 2.62 27.39
C ILE A 64 32.79 1.40 27.08
N GLN A 65 33.32 0.21 27.34
CA GLN A 65 32.62 -1.06 27.09
C GLN A 65 31.25 -1.15 27.77
N LEU A 66 31.08 -0.51 28.92
CA LEU A 66 29.78 -0.49 29.63
C LEU A 66 28.68 0.20 28.81
N ASN A 67 29.01 1.23 28.03
CA ASN A 67 28.06 1.93 27.17
C ASN A 67 27.51 0.98 26.09
N LEU A 68 28.38 0.18 25.45
CA LEU A 68 27.98 -0.85 24.47
C LEU A 68 27.22 -2.02 25.12
N SER A 69 27.55 -2.33 26.38
CA SER A 69 27.00 -3.50 27.09
C SER A 69 25.65 -3.23 27.77
N SER A 70 25.25 -1.96 27.93
CA SER A 70 24.06 -1.60 28.70
C SER A 70 23.39 -0.33 28.17
N ARG A 71 22.30 -0.50 27.42
CA ARG A 71 21.44 0.63 26.97
C ARG A 71 20.99 1.54 28.11
N ARG A 72 20.80 1.01 29.33
CA ARG A 72 20.37 1.80 30.50
C ARG A 72 21.47 2.72 31.02
N GLN A 73 22.72 2.29 30.88
CA GLN A 73 23.90 3.01 31.35
C GLN A 73 24.64 3.73 30.23
N ASP A 74 24.25 3.48 28.98
CA ASP A 74 24.80 4.14 27.81
C ASP A 74 24.61 5.66 27.91
N GLY A 75 25.71 6.39 28.05
CA GLY A 75 25.73 7.84 28.06
C GLY A 75 25.73 8.48 26.66
N ASN A 76 25.95 7.70 25.61
CA ASN A 76 26.16 8.21 24.25
C ASN A 76 24.84 8.68 23.63
N GLN A 77 24.68 10.01 23.58
CA GLN A 77 23.47 10.62 23.06
C GLN A 77 23.37 10.46 21.53
N THR A 78 24.49 10.51 20.82
CA THR A 78 24.54 10.32 19.36
C THR A 78 24.02 8.93 18.97
N ARG A 79 24.49 7.86 19.64
CA ARG A 79 23.99 6.50 19.41
C ARG A 79 22.49 6.41 19.62
N ARG A 80 21.97 7.02 20.69
CA ARG A 80 20.52 7.04 20.96
C ARG A 80 19.73 7.73 19.85
N GLU A 81 20.23 8.84 19.34
CA GLU A 81 19.57 9.59 18.25
C GLU A 81 19.62 8.82 16.93
N LEU A 82 20.77 8.21 16.59
CA LEU A 82 20.90 7.32 15.43
C LEU A 82 19.90 6.16 15.51
N LEU A 83 19.82 5.47 16.65
CA LEU A 83 18.87 4.37 16.84
C LEU A 83 17.40 4.82 16.75
N GLN A 84 17.07 6.04 17.18
CA GLN A 84 15.72 6.59 17.00
C GLN A 84 15.41 6.87 15.53
N ARG A 85 16.37 7.44 14.78
CA ARG A 85 16.24 7.70 13.34
C ARG A 85 16.11 6.39 12.56
N ILE A 86 16.97 5.41 12.85
CA ILE A 86 16.90 4.06 12.26
C ILE A 86 15.54 3.43 12.52
N LYS A 87 15.02 3.51 13.75
CA LYS A 87 13.70 2.97 14.07
C LYS A 87 12.59 3.62 13.24
N ALA A 88 12.63 4.94 13.06
CA ALA A 88 11.66 5.65 12.25
C ALA A 88 11.74 5.22 10.77
N GLU A 89 12.94 5.24 10.20
CA GLU A 89 13.16 4.87 8.80
C GLU A 89 12.81 3.39 8.53
N LEU A 90 13.16 2.46 9.42
CA LEU A 90 12.75 1.05 9.33
C LEU A 90 11.22 0.92 9.34
N THR A 91 10.53 1.68 10.20
CA THR A 91 9.06 1.63 10.24
C THR A 91 8.46 2.09 8.91
N ASP A 92 9.00 3.15 8.33
CA ASP A 92 8.51 3.69 7.05
C ASP A 92 8.85 2.77 5.87
N TYR A 93 10.05 2.19 5.86
CA TYR A 93 10.48 1.20 4.87
C TYR A 93 9.63 -0.08 4.93
N ASP A 94 9.44 -0.67 6.11
CA ASP A 94 8.63 -1.87 6.31
C ASP A 94 7.18 -1.64 5.84
N ASN A 95 6.60 -0.49 6.23
CA ASN A 95 5.25 -0.12 5.78
C ASN A 95 5.17 0.07 4.26
N SER A 96 6.21 0.64 3.65
CA SER A 96 6.26 0.86 2.20
C SER A 96 6.33 -0.47 1.44
N ILE A 97 7.16 -1.41 1.91
CA ILE A 97 7.22 -2.78 1.35
C ILE A 97 5.88 -3.48 1.49
N LEU A 98 5.29 -3.50 2.70
CA LEU A 98 4.05 -4.22 2.94
C LEU A 98 2.89 -3.68 2.09
N ARG A 99 2.77 -2.36 1.98
CA ARG A 99 1.73 -1.72 1.15
C ARG A 99 1.95 -2.02 -0.32
N PHE A 100 3.19 -1.89 -0.81
CA PHE A 100 3.46 -2.17 -2.21
C PHE A 100 3.23 -3.66 -2.54
N HIS A 101 3.64 -4.58 -1.66
CA HIS A 101 3.34 -5.99 -1.77
C HIS A 101 1.83 -6.27 -1.83
N GLN A 102 1.03 -5.64 -0.96
CA GLN A 102 -0.43 -5.74 -1.01
C GLN A 102 -1.00 -5.27 -2.34
N MET A 103 -0.45 -4.21 -2.93
CA MET A 103 -0.86 -3.74 -4.26
C MET A 103 -0.43 -4.70 -5.38
N VAL A 104 0.74 -5.32 -5.27
CA VAL A 104 1.24 -6.32 -6.23
C VAL A 104 0.37 -7.58 -6.21
N ALA A 105 -0.12 -7.97 -5.03
CA ALA A 105 -0.97 -9.14 -4.86
C ALA A 105 -2.42 -8.93 -5.37
N LEU A 106 -2.81 -7.71 -5.73
CA LEU A 106 -4.09 -7.45 -6.39
C LEU A 106 -4.06 -7.99 -7.83
N PRO A 107 -5.19 -8.50 -8.34
CA PRO A 107 -5.25 -9.05 -9.68
C PRO A 107 -4.93 -7.99 -10.73
N GLU A 108 -4.19 -8.39 -11.75
CA GLU A 108 -3.96 -7.56 -12.92
C GLU A 108 -5.30 -7.27 -13.63
N ALA A 109 -5.49 -6.03 -14.06
CA ALA A 109 -6.67 -5.63 -14.81
C ALA A 109 -6.64 -6.27 -16.20
N ARG A 110 -7.65 -7.08 -16.51
CA ARG A 110 -7.70 -7.76 -17.81
C ARG A 110 -7.79 -6.73 -18.95
N LYS A 111 -6.98 -6.90 -20.00
CA LYS A 111 -6.89 -5.97 -21.16
C LYS A 111 -8.25 -5.56 -21.72
N ARG A 112 -9.20 -6.50 -21.89
CA ARG A 112 -10.56 -6.21 -22.39
C ARG A 112 -11.32 -5.16 -21.56
N HIS A 113 -11.10 -5.13 -20.24
CA HIS A 113 -11.74 -4.19 -19.34
C HIS A 113 -11.05 -2.83 -19.43
N LEU A 114 -9.72 -2.80 -19.52
CA LEU A 114 -8.95 -1.59 -19.79
C LEU A 114 -9.36 -0.93 -21.12
N TYR A 115 -9.57 -1.71 -22.18
CA TYR A 115 -10.15 -1.21 -23.44
C TYR A 115 -11.54 -0.60 -23.26
N SER A 116 -12.40 -1.24 -22.47
CA SER A 116 -13.76 -0.73 -22.22
C SER A 116 -13.74 0.61 -21.48
N VAL A 117 -12.87 0.72 -20.47
CA VAL A 117 -12.66 1.97 -19.72
C VAL A 117 -12.07 3.05 -20.63
N HIS A 118 -11.01 2.74 -21.39
CA HIS A 118 -10.38 3.67 -22.33
C HIS A 118 -11.37 4.21 -23.36
N ASN A 119 -12.14 3.33 -24.00
CA ASN A 119 -13.14 3.73 -25.00
C ASN A 119 -14.21 4.65 -24.40
N TRP A 120 -14.69 4.33 -23.19
CA TRP A 120 -15.67 5.17 -22.51
C TRP A 120 -15.10 6.54 -22.16
N VAL A 121 -13.88 6.59 -21.61
CA VAL A 121 -13.20 7.84 -21.26
C VAL A 121 -12.96 8.70 -22.50
N ASN A 122 -12.51 8.11 -23.61
CA ASN A 122 -12.27 8.84 -24.86
C ASN A 122 -13.56 9.34 -25.52
N GLY A 123 -14.65 8.59 -25.42
CA GLY A 123 -15.96 9.01 -25.95
C GLY A 123 -16.62 10.10 -25.11
N ASN A 124 -16.50 10.04 -23.78
CA ASN A 124 -17.19 10.95 -22.86
C ASN A 124 -16.34 12.15 -22.45
N LYS A 125 -15.02 12.06 -22.56
CA LYS A 125 -14.02 13.07 -22.16
C LYS A 125 -14.32 13.65 -20.77
N PRO A 126 -14.38 12.80 -19.72
CA PRO A 126 -14.80 13.22 -18.39
C PRO A 126 -13.75 14.04 -17.65
N VAL A 127 -12.49 14.06 -18.10
CA VAL A 127 -11.37 14.79 -17.47
C VAL A 127 -10.65 15.65 -18.50
N VAL A 128 -9.87 16.62 -18.05
CA VAL A 128 -9.07 17.48 -18.95
C VAL A 128 -7.91 16.69 -19.56
N ARG A 129 -7.37 17.19 -20.68
CA ARG A 129 -6.31 16.49 -21.43
C ARG A 129 -5.09 16.15 -20.57
N SER A 130 -4.68 17.05 -19.67
CA SER A 130 -3.53 16.84 -18.78
C SER A 130 -3.73 15.72 -17.75
N GLU A 131 -4.98 15.36 -17.46
CA GLU A 131 -5.34 14.32 -16.49
C GLU A 131 -5.70 12.98 -17.16
N ASN A 132 -5.76 12.93 -18.50
CA ASN A 132 -6.20 11.75 -19.24
C ASN A 132 -5.11 10.69 -19.45
N ASN A 133 -3.85 11.01 -19.13
CA ASN A 133 -2.71 10.12 -19.39
C ASN A 133 -2.86 8.71 -18.80
N PRO A 134 -3.33 8.52 -17.54
CA PRO A 134 -3.52 7.17 -17.00
C PRO A 134 -4.49 6.36 -17.87
N PHE A 135 -5.63 6.93 -18.23
CA PHE A 135 -6.62 6.22 -19.05
C PHE A 135 -6.11 5.93 -20.46
N GLN A 136 -5.26 6.81 -21.02
CA GLN A 136 -4.67 6.62 -22.34
C GLN A 136 -3.62 5.50 -22.36
N GLU A 137 -2.76 5.45 -21.33
CA GLU A 137 -1.70 4.46 -21.17
C GLU A 137 -2.22 3.10 -20.68
N ALA A 138 -3.46 3.03 -20.19
CA ALA A 138 -4.06 1.82 -19.62
C ALA A 138 -4.08 0.62 -20.58
N ILE A 139 -4.09 0.83 -21.89
CA ILE A 139 -4.09 -0.27 -22.86
C ILE A 139 -2.69 -0.87 -23.07
N THR A 140 -1.65 -0.05 -22.92
CA THR A 140 -0.26 -0.41 -23.24
C THR A 140 0.53 -0.83 -22.01
N SER A 141 0.14 -0.37 -20.83
CA SER A 141 0.85 -0.63 -19.58
C SER A 141 0.34 -1.90 -18.88
N GLU A 142 1.25 -2.62 -18.23
CA GLU A 142 0.95 -3.85 -17.49
C GLU A 142 0.76 -3.61 -15.98
N ASP A 143 1.01 -2.39 -15.50
CA ASP A 143 0.91 -2.02 -14.08
C ASP A 143 -0.50 -1.57 -13.66
N TYR A 144 -1.55 -2.05 -14.33
CA TYR A 144 -2.94 -1.77 -13.95
C TYR A 144 -3.52 -2.93 -13.14
N ILE A 145 -4.13 -2.58 -12.02
CA ILE A 145 -4.76 -3.55 -11.11
C ILE A 145 -6.28 -3.36 -11.10
N ALA A 146 -7.00 -4.46 -10.90
CA ALA A 146 -8.41 -4.44 -10.58
C ALA A 146 -8.60 -4.48 -9.06
N MET A 147 -9.45 -3.60 -8.52
CA MET A 147 -9.68 -3.51 -7.07
C MET A 147 -10.42 -4.73 -6.50
N HIS A 148 -11.13 -5.49 -7.35
CA HIS A 148 -11.84 -6.68 -6.93
C HIS A 148 -11.20 -7.93 -7.53
N ALA A 149 -10.77 -8.84 -6.67
CA ALA A 149 -10.48 -10.21 -7.06
C ALA A 149 -11.80 -10.90 -7.42
N GLU A 150 -11.93 -11.41 -8.65
CA GLU A 150 -12.92 -12.46 -8.90
C GLU A 150 -12.66 -13.57 -7.87
N VAL A 151 -13.72 -14.05 -7.21
CA VAL A 151 -13.71 -14.84 -5.95
C VAL A 151 -12.93 -16.17 -6.03
N ALA A 152 -12.28 -16.50 -7.16
CA ALA A 152 -11.48 -17.70 -7.33
C ALA A 152 -10.11 -17.65 -6.59
N ASP A 153 -9.53 -16.48 -6.31
CA ASP A 153 -8.11 -16.38 -5.89
C ASP A 153 -7.88 -15.95 -4.43
N ARG A 154 -8.89 -16.00 -3.55
CA ARG A 154 -8.70 -15.74 -2.11
C ARG A 154 -7.68 -16.69 -1.45
N ALA A 155 -7.34 -17.81 -2.08
CA ALA A 155 -6.32 -18.74 -1.61
C ALA A 155 -4.88 -18.18 -1.70
N GLY A 156 -4.59 -17.26 -2.64
CA GLY A 156 -3.22 -16.75 -2.85
C GLY A 156 -2.76 -15.80 -1.74
N LEU A 157 -3.65 -14.95 -1.24
CA LEU A 157 -3.35 -14.00 -0.16
C LEU A 157 -3.13 -14.70 1.19
N GLU A 158 -3.93 -15.73 1.49
CA GLU A 158 -3.81 -16.52 2.72
C GLU A 158 -2.48 -17.31 2.73
N LEU A 159 -2.08 -17.91 1.61
CA LEU A 159 -0.81 -18.66 1.51
C LEU A 159 0.43 -17.78 1.71
N VAL A 160 0.38 -16.52 1.26
CA VAL A 160 1.52 -15.59 1.36
C VAL A 160 1.54 -14.88 2.73
N LEU A 161 0.38 -14.57 3.30
CA LEU A 161 0.28 -14.12 4.70
C LEU A 161 0.84 -15.17 5.66
N ASP A 162 0.52 -16.44 5.43
CA ASP A 162 1.08 -17.57 6.19
C ASP A 162 2.60 -17.65 6.05
N HIS A 163 3.14 -17.45 4.85
CA HIS A 163 4.60 -17.39 4.64
C HIS A 163 5.24 -16.24 5.42
N PHE A 164 4.66 -15.04 5.40
CA PHE A 164 5.21 -13.88 6.10
C PHE A 164 5.12 -14.01 7.62
N VAL A 165 4.04 -14.58 8.14
CA VAL A 165 3.87 -14.89 9.57
C VAL A 165 4.90 -15.94 10.02
N GLN A 166 5.24 -16.90 9.16
CA GLN A 166 6.29 -17.89 9.43
C GLN A 166 7.70 -17.27 9.39
N SER A 167 7.97 -16.35 8.45
CA SER A 167 9.29 -15.72 8.31
C SER A 167 9.58 -14.63 9.35
N PHE A 168 8.55 -13.92 9.87
CA PHE A 168 8.74 -12.81 10.81
C PHE A 168 7.79 -12.89 12.03
N PRO A 169 8.01 -13.86 12.94
CA PRO A 169 7.09 -14.16 14.04
C PRO A 169 6.89 -13.02 15.06
N ARG A 170 7.78 -12.03 15.10
CA ARG A 170 7.66 -10.86 15.99
C ARG A 170 6.73 -9.77 15.47
N LEU A 171 6.57 -9.64 14.15
CA LEU A 171 5.67 -8.66 13.50
C LEU A 171 4.22 -9.18 13.40
N ALA A 172 4.02 -10.50 13.41
CA ALA A 172 2.71 -11.14 13.38
C ALA A 172 1.76 -10.69 14.51
N ARG A 173 2.30 -10.35 15.70
CA ARG A 173 1.52 -9.84 16.85
C ARG A 173 0.89 -8.46 16.59
N PHE A 174 1.46 -7.65 15.71
CA PHE A 174 0.88 -6.36 15.33
C PHE A 174 -0.24 -6.52 14.30
N VAL A 175 -0.10 -7.46 13.36
CA VAL A 175 -1.09 -7.71 12.29
C VAL A 175 -2.35 -8.39 12.82
N SER A 176 -2.22 -9.35 13.75
CA SER A 176 -3.38 -10.01 14.38
C SER A 176 -4.24 -9.04 15.21
N SER A 177 -3.64 -7.97 15.73
CA SER A 177 -4.36 -6.92 16.46
C SER A 177 -5.22 -6.01 15.54
N LEU A 178 -4.88 -5.91 14.25
CA LEU A 178 -5.66 -5.18 13.25
C LEU A 178 -6.86 -5.99 12.74
N GLN A 179 -6.73 -7.31 12.62
CA GLN A 179 -7.86 -8.20 12.28
C GLN A 179 -8.98 -8.14 13.34
N TYR A 180 -8.66 -8.05 14.63
CA TYR A 180 -9.69 -7.93 15.68
C TYR A 180 -10.41 -6.57 15.70
N ARG A 181 -9.76 -5.49 15.26
CA ARG A 181 -10.37 -4.13 15.24
C ARG A 181 -11.28 -3.89 14.04
N LEU A 182 -10.99 -4.47 12.89
CA LEU A 182 -11.89 -4.38 11.72
C LEU A 182 -13.18 -5.22 11.90
N ILE A 183 -13.08 -6.37 12.58
CA ILE A 183 -14.25 -7.24 12.84
C ILE A 183 -15.17 -6.67 13.93
N THR A 184 -14.62 -5.96 14.94
CA THR A 184 -15.43 -5.37 16.01
C THR A 184 -16.10 -4.05 15.62
N SER A 185 -15.58 -3.32 14.63
CA SER A 185 -16.25 -2.11 14.12
C SER A 185 -17.50 -2.42 13.29
N CYS A 186 -17.59 -3.60 12.65
CA CYS A 186 -18.79 -4.02 11.91
C CYS A 186 -19.88 -4.66 12.79
N LYS A 187 -19.56 -5.11 14.01
CA LYS A 187 -20.55 -5.71 14.93
C LYS A 187 -21.30 -4.70 15.80
N ASN A 188 -20.75 -3.50 16.01
CA ASN A 188 -21.38 -2.48 16.87
C ASN A 188 -22.29 -1.50 16.12
N ALA A 189 -22.42 -1.61 14.80
CA ALA A 189 -23.31 -0.77 13.99
C ALA A 189 -24.72 -1.36 13.79
N ASP A 190 -24.93 -2.66 14.07
CA ASP A 190 -26.21 -3.36 13.85
C ASP A 190 -26.99 -3.69 15.14
N THR A 191 -26.54 -3.21 16.31
CA THR A 191 -27.24 -3.42 17.60
C THR A 191 -27.35 -2.11 18.37
N GLY A 192 -28.27 -1.25 17.92
CA GLY A 192 -28.69 -0.04 18.61
C GLY A 192 -30.12 0.36 18.23
N HIS A 193 -31.07 -0.17 19.00
CA HIS A 193 -32.50 0.17 19.08
C HIS A 193 -32.81 1.67 18.82
N GLN A 194 -33.94 2.05 18.22
CA GLN A 194 -35.32 1.63 18.45
C GLN A 194 -36.15 1.59 17.17
#